data_AF-G5NA31-F1
#
_entry.id   AF-G5NA31-F1
#
_cell.length_a   1.000
_cell.length_b   1.000
_cell.length_c   1.000
_cell.angle_alpha   90.00
_cell.angle_beta   90.00
_cell.angle_gamma   90.00
#
_symmetry.space_group_name_H-M   'P 1'
#
loop_
_entity.id
_entity.type
_entity.pdbx_description
1 polymer ?
#
loop_
_entity_poly.entity_id
_entity_poly.type
_entity_poly.pdbx_seq_one_letter_code
_entity_poly.pdbx_strand_id
1 'polypeptide(L)'
;MGPRRAGRAVFENPQHPYTRELMAAVPVADPSRHRPRRVLLSDDIPSNIHKRGEETPAVSLQLVGPGHYVARPLQDNALSRL
;
A
#
# COMPACT_ATOMS: atom_id res chain seq x y z
N MET A 1 8.36 23.22 -3.66
CA MET A 1 7.21 22.42 -4.16
C MET A 1 6.88 21.37 -3.11
N GLY A 2 5.77 21.52 -2.38
CA GLY A 2 5.53 20.83 -1.10
C GLY A 2 4.84 19.46 -1.18
N PRO A 3 4.82 18.71 -0.07
CA PRO A 3 4.32 17.33 0.05
C PRO A 3 2.81 17.16 -0.19
N ARG A 4 2.05 18.25 -0.29
CA ARG A 4 0.59 18.21 -0.46
C ARG A 4 0.14 17.55 -1.76
N ARG A 5 0.94 17.66 -2.84
CA ARG A 5 0.62 16.98 -4.11
C ARG A 5 0.82 15.47 -4.03
N ALA A 6 1.83 15.03 -3.27
CA ALA A 6 2.09 13.61 -3.07
C ALA A 6 0.94 12.92 -2.32
N GLY A 7 0.43 13.55 -1.26
CA GLY A 7 -0.71 13.02 -0.49
C GLY A 7 -1.96 12.81 -1.36
N ARG A 8 -2.29 13.78 -2.22
CA ARG A 8 -3.43 13.65 -3.14
C ARG A 8 -3.31 12.43 -4.08
N ALA A 9 -2.12 12.20 -4.62
CA ALA A 9 -1.87 11.08 -5.52
C ALA A 9 -1.96 9.70 -4.82
N VAL A 10 -1.72 9.61 -3.51
CA VAL A 10 -1.94 8.37 -2.74
C VAL A 10 -3.42 7.99 -2.70
N PHE A 11 -4.33 8.98 -2.59
CA PHE A 11 -5.77 8.75 -2.56
C PHE A 11 -6.37 8.54 -3.96
N GLU A 12 -5.90 9.30 -4.96
CA GLU A 12 -6.49 9.26 -6.31
C GLU A 12 -5.89 8.17 -7.19
N ASN A 13 -4.59 7.85 -7.04
CA ASN A 13 -3.89 6.89 -7.87
C ASN A 13 -2.83 6.09 -7.07
N PRO A 14 -3.27 5.26 -6.10
CA PRO A 14 -2.36 4.45 -5.28
C PRO A 14 -1.54 3.46 -6.13
N GLN A 15 -0.22 3.69 -6.19
CA GLN A 15 0.71 2.86 -6.97
C GLN A 15 1.12 1.56 -6.26
N HIS A 16 1.19 1.57 -4.93
CA HIS A 16 1.60 0.39 -4.17
C HIS A 16 0.39 -0.52 -3.86
N PRO A 17 0.48 -1.84 -4.05
CA PRO A 17 -0.65 -2.75 -3.81
C PRO A 17 -1.22 -2.69 -2.40
N TYR A 18 -0.37 -2.71 -1.36
CA TYR A 18 -0.80 -2.52 0.04
C TYR A 18 -1.64 -1.25 0.23
N THR A 19 -1.28 -0.14 -0.43
CA THR A 19 -2.05 1.11 -0.35
C THR A 19 -3.37 1.01 -1.11
N ARG A 20 -3.41 0.31 -2.26
CA ARG A 20 -4.67 0.05 -2.98
C ARG A 20 -5.67 -0.69 -2.10
N GLU A 21 -5.22 -1.70 -1.38
CA GLU A 21 -6.09 -2.48 -0.49
C GLU A 21 -6.58 -1.67 0.71
N LEU A 22 -5.70 -0.86 1.32
CA LEU A 22 -6.12 0.06 2.39
C LEU A 22 -7.19 1.04 1.90
N MET A 23 -7.06 1.56 0.68
CA MET A 23 -8.09 2.44 0.08
C MET A 23 -9.38 1.67 -0.21
N ALA A 24 -9.31 0.44 -0.72
CA ALA A 24 -10.47 -0.41 -0.98
C ALA A 24 -11.23 -0.81 0.30
N ALA A 25 -10.55 -0.83 1.45
CA ALA A 25 -11.16 -1.09 2.74
C ALA A 25 -11.95 0.10 3.31
N VAL A 26 -11.82 1.31 2.72
CA VAL A 26 -12.54 2.51 3.19
C VAL A 26 -14.03 2.39 2.86
N PRO A 27 -14.94 2.51 3.86
CA PRO A 27 -16.36 2.36 3.64
C PRO A 27 -16.97 3.57 2.91
N VAL A 28 -17.87 3.30 1.96
CA VAL A 28 -18.73 4.34 1.36
C VAL A 28 -19.87 4.65 2.32
N ALA A 29 -20.02 5.92 2.70
CA ALA A 29 -21.01 6.39 3.68
C ALA A 29 -22.46 6.48 3.12
N ASP A 30 -22.84 5.59 2.21
CA ASP A 30 -24.18 5.53 1.63
C ASP A 30 -24.93 4.29 2.20
N PRO A 31 -25.95 4.49 3.05
CA PRO A 31 -26.69 3.40 3.67
C PRO A 31 -27.55 2.61 2.67
N SER A 32 -27.84 3.18 1.49
CA SER A 32 -28.66 2.57 0.43
C SER A 32 -27.83 1.73 -0.55
N ARG A 33 -26.51 1.88 -0.56
CA ARG A 33 -25.61 1.06 -1.40
C ARG A 33 -25.37 -0.30 -0.75
N HIS A 34 -25.69 -1.36 -1.49
CA HIS A 34 -25.35 -2.72 -1.11
C HIS A 34 -23.82 -2.81 -0.92
N ARG A 35 -23.38 -3.13 0.29
CA ARG A 35 -21.95 -3.11 0.64
C ARG A 35 -21.22 -4.19 -0.18
N PRO A 36 -20.23 -3.84 -1.02
CA PRO A 36 -19.39 -4.86 -1.62
C PRO A 36 -18.66 -5.61 -0.50
N ARG A 37 -18.41 -6.91 -0.73
CA ARG A 37 -17.72 -7.78 0.23
C ARG A 37 -16.38 -7.11 0.60
N ARG A 38 -16.16 -6.85 1.90
CA ARG A 38 -14.89 -6.30 2.41
C ARG A 38 -13.74 -7.12 1.82
N VAL A 39 -12.81 -6.47 1.15
CA VAL A 39 -11.49 -7.04 0.90
C VAL A 39 -10.86 -7.16 2.28
N LEU A 40 -10.89 -8.37 2.83
CA LEU A 40 -10.08 -8.68 3.98
C LEU A 40 -8.65 -8.69 3.46
N LEU A 41 -7.76 -7.83 4.00
CA LEU A 41 -6.32 -8.05 3.91
C LEU A 41 -6.09 -9.46 4.47
N SER A 42 -6.03 -10.44 3.58
CA SER A 42 -6.00 -11.86 3.93
C SER A 42 -4.58 -12.40 3.94
N ASP A 43 -3.61 -11.51 3.71
CA ASP A 43 -2.20 -11.84 3.66
C ASP A 43 -1.60 -11.75 5.06
N ASP A 44 -0.81 -12.76 5.41
CA ASP A 44 -0.01 -12.79 6.63
C ASP A 44 0.90 -11.56 6.67
N ILE A 45 0.71 -10.71 7.69
CA ILE A 45 1.60 -9.57 7.92
C ILE A 45 2.97 -10.14 8.33
N PRO A 46 4.06 -9.80 7.61
CA PRO A 46 5.38 -10.30 7.97
C PRO A 46 5.78 -9.82 9.36
N SER A 47 6.42 -10.70 10.12
CA SER A 47 6.98 -10.39 11.44
C SER A 47 7.97 -9.24 11.31
N ASN A 48 7.90 -8.27 12.23
CA ASN A 48 8.92 -7.22 12.38
C ASN A 48 10.09 -7.66 13.28
N ILE A 49 10.09 -8.91 13.73
CA ILE A 49 11.14 -9.51 14.56
C ILE A 49 12.00 -10.43 13.68
N HIS A 50 13.29 -10.12 13.59
CA HIS A 50 14.29 -10.88 12.83
C HIS A 50 15.32 -11.54 13.76
N LYS A 51 16.00 -12.61 13.29
CA LYS A 51 17.09 -13.22 14.06
C LYS A 51 18.28 -12.27 14.13
N ARG A 52 19.07 -12.39 15.20
CA ARG A 52 20.30 -11.62 15.34
C ARG A 52 21.28 -12.03 14.24
N GLY A 53 21.76 -11.06 13.44
CA GLY A 53 22.62 -11.31 12.29
C GLY A 53 21.88 -11.49 10.96
N GLU A 54 20.54 -11.43 10.96
CA GLU A 54 19.73 -11.38 9.75
C GLU A 54 19.77 -9.96 9.15
N GLU A 55 20.27 -9.84 7.93
CA GLU A 55 20.31 -8.56 7.22
C GLU A 55 18.94 -8.28 6.59
N THR A 56 18.31 -7.17 7.01
CA THR A 56 17.08 -6.71 6.38
C THR A 56 17.44 -5.95 5.11
N PRO A 57 16.98 -6.38 3.92
CA PRO A 57 17.31 -5.69 2.68
C PRO A 57 16.73 -4.27 2.69
N ALA A 58 17.55 -3.30 2.33
CA ALA A 58 17.10 -1.92 2.19
C ALA A 58 16.06 -1.80 1.06
N VAL A 59 14.92 -1.19 1.37
CA VAL A 59 13.85 -0.96 0.39
C VAL A 59 14.26 0.17 -0.54
N SER A 60 14.20 -0.08 -1.86
CA SER A 60 14.43 0.96 -2.86
C SER A 60 13.18 1.81 -3.07
N LEU A 61 13.32 3.13 -2.93
CA LEU A 61 12.24 4.09 -3.19
C LEU A 61 12.33 4.64 -4.62
N GLN A 62 11.26 4.51 -5.39
CA GLN A 62 11.14 5.06 -6.72
C GLN A 62 10.33 6.37 -6.68
N LEU A 63 10.89 7.43 -7.28
CA LEU A 63 10.15 8.68 -7.50
C LEU A 63 9.18 8.47 -8.68
N VAL A 64 7.88 8.56 -8.41
CA VAL A 64 6.81 8.41 -9.43
C VAL A 64 6.12 9.73 -9.79
N GLY A 65 6.46 10.80 -9.08
CA GLY A 65 6.02 12.16 -9.34
C GLY A 65 6.64 13.14 -8.35
N PRO A 66 6.51 14.46 -8.53
CA PRO A 66 7.14 15.45 -7.66
C PRO A 66 6.77 15.25 -6.18
N GLY A 67 7.75 14.82 -5.38
CA GLY A 67 7.59 14.53 -3.96
C GLY A 67 6.81 13.24 -3.63
N HIS A 68 6.49 12.40 -4.63
CA HIS A 68 5.80 11.11 -4.43
C HIS A 68 6.78 9.96 -4.67
N TYR A 69 7.04 9.20 -3.61
CA TYR A 69 7.92 8.04 -3.63
C TYR A 69 7.14 6.77 -3.33
N VAL A 70 7.45 5.70 -4.05
CA VAL A 70 6.84 4.38 -3.90
C VAL A 70 7.94 3.37 -3.64
N ALA A 71 7.79 2.57 -2.59
CA ALA A 71 8.65 1.43 -2.33
C ALA A 71 8.47 0.38 -3.43
N ARG A 72 9.57 -0.12 -4.01
CA ARG A 72 9.48 -1.31 -4.86
C ARG A 72 9.32 -2.53 -3.95
N PRO A 73 8.29 -3.35 -4.13
CA PRO A 73 8.13 -4.56 -3.33
C PRO A 73 9.36 -5.46 -3.50
N LEU A 74 9.98 -5.83 -2.37
CA LEU A 74 11.17 -6.70 -2.31
C LEU A 74 10.83 -8.17 -2.59
N GLN A 75 9.56 -8.53 -2.48
CA GLN A 75 9.03 -9.87 -2.65
C GLN A 75 7.82 -9.79 -3.59
N ASP A 76 7.64 -10.83 -4.41
CA ASP A 76 6.42 -11.06 -5.18
C ASP A 76 5.32 -11.48 -4.20
N ASN A 77 4.79 -10.50 -3.47
CA ASN A 77 3.71 -10.72 -2.52
C ASN A 77 2.43 -11.05 -3.32
N ALA A 78 1.50 -11.83 -2.77
CA ALA A 78 0.20 -12.05 -3.42
C ALA A 78 -0.48 -10.71 -3.81
N LEU A 79 -0.25 -9.67 -3.00
CA LEU A 79 -0.59 -8.27 -3.28
C LEU A 79 -0.11 -7.74 -4.65
N SER A 80 1.05 -8.14 -5.18
CA SER A 80 1.57 -7.62 -6.46
C SER A 80 0.91 -8.23 -7.70
N ARG A 81 0.09 -9.28 -7.53
CA ARG A 81 -0.50 -10.09 -8.63
C ARG A 81 -2.00 -9.86 -8.86
N LEU A 82 -2.61 -8.91 -8.16
CA LEU A 82 -4.00 -8.45 -8.32
C LEU A 82 -4.05 -7.06 -8.98
#